data_AF-A0A8T4QKH4-F1
#
_entry.id   AF-A0A8T4QKH4-F1
#
_cell.length_a   1.000
_cell.length_b   1.000
_cell.length_c   1.000
_cell.angle_alpha   90.00
_cell.angle_beta   90.00
_cell.angle_gamma   90.00
#
_symmetry.space_group_name_H-M   'P 1'
#
loop_
_entity.id
_entity.type
_entity.pdbx_description
1 polymer ?
#
loop_
_entity_poly.entity_id
_entity_poly.type
_entity_poly.pdbx_seq_one_letter_code
_entity_poly.pdbx_strand_id
1 'polypeptide(L)'
;MANHIKVNKEAKLLIKSSLNIEENILSLGLDKWKNKLKKFEKEHKISTEKFVSKFNNGELGDDKKWFEWMFAYKAYSHIKEKLNLVKGITI
;
A
#
# COMPACT_ATOMS: atom_id res chain seq x y z
N MET A 1 -10.69 -5.40 26.41
CA MET A 1 -9.49 -5.33 27.27
C MET A 1 -8.39 -4.70 26.45
N ALA A 2 -7.86 -3.53 26.82
CA ALA A 2 -6.73 -2.96 26.12
C ALA A 2 -5.45 -3.68 26.61
N ASN A 3 -4.75 -4.36 25.70
CA ASN A 3 -3.45 -4.95 26.02
C ASN A 3 -2.44 -3.81 26.14
N HIS A 4 -1.96 -3.54 27.36
CA HIS A 4 -0.90 -2.56 27.59
C HIS A 4 0.45 -3.27 27.62
N ILE A 5 1.37 -2.85 26.75
CA ILE A 5 2.76 -3.28 26.77
C ILE A 5 3.55 -2.25 27.59
N LYS A 6 4.20 -2.67 28.68
CA LYS A 6 5.16 -1.81 29.40
C LYS A 6 6.45 -1.74 28.60
N VAL A 7 6.83 -0.53 28.19
CA VAL A 7 8.02 -0.27 27.38
C VAL A 7 8.97 0.62 28.18
N ASN A 8 10.20 0.15 28.43
CA ASN A 8 11.24 0.96 29.07
C ASN A 8 11.95 1.86 28.03
N LYS A 9 12.87 2.72 28.48
CA LYS A 9 13.56 3.69 27.59
C LYS A 9 14.31 3.01 26.44
N GLU A 10 15.03 1.92 26.71
CA GLU A 10 15.81 1.18 25.72
C GLU A 10 14.91 0.51 24.68
N ALA A 11 13.84 -0.14 25.15
CA ALA A 11 12.82 -0.74 24.29
C ALA A 11 12.12 0.32 23.44
N LYS A 12 11.86 1.52 23.98
CA LYS A 12 11.29 2.65 23.21
C LYS A 12 12.20 3.11 22.08
N LEU A 13 13.51 3.19 22.31
CA LEU A 13 14.49 3.51 21.26
C LEU A 13 14.54 2.42 20.18
N LEU A 14 14.51 1.15 20.59
CA LEU A 14 14.49 0.01 19.67
C LEU A 14 13.23 0.04 18.80
N ILE A 15 12.05 0.20 19.41
CA ILE A 15 10.77 0.28 18.70
C ILE A 15 10.79 1.44 17.70
N LYS A 16 11.28 2.62 18.11
CA LYS A 16 11.39 3.78 17.20
C LYS A 16 12.26 3.49 15.99
N SER A 17 13.39 2.80 16.19
CA SER A 17 14.27 2.38 15.09
C SER A 17 13.57 1.40 14.15
N SER A 18 12.90 0.37 14.69
CA SER A 18 12.14 -0.60 13.90
C SER A 18 11.00 0.05 13.11
N LEU A 19 10.26 0.99 13.71
CA LEU A 19 9.20 1.73 13.03
C LEU A 19 9.75 2.56 11.87
N ASN A 20 10.91 3.21 12.05
CA ASN A 20 11.55 3.97 10.98
C ASN A 20 12.02 3.07 9.82
N ILE A 21 12.54 1.88 10.12
CA ILE A 21 12.91 0.89 9.09
C ILE A 21 11.66 0.44 8.32
N GLU A 22 10.59 0.09 9.04
CA GLU A 22 9.33 -0.34 8.43
C GLU A 22 8.72 0.77 7.57
N GLU A 23 8.72 2.02 8.04
CA GLU A 23 8.25 3.17 7.27
C GLU A 23 8.99 3.31 5.95
N ASN A 24 10.33 3.18 5.96
CA ASN A 24 11.15 3.25 4.76
C ASN A 24 10.84 2.10 3.78
N ILE A 25 10.72 0.87 4.27
CA ILE A 25 10.37 -0.30 3.45
C ILE A 25 9.00 -0.11 2.79
N LEU A 26 8.00 0.32 3.57
CA LEU A 26 6.64 0.55 3.07
C LEU A 26 6.60 1.69 2.06
N SER A 27 7.35 2.78 2.30
CA SER A 27 7.46 3.91 1.37
C SER A 27 8.02 3.47 0.00
N LEU A 28 9.12 2.72 0.00
CA LEU A 28 9.71 2.17 -1.22
C LEU A 28 8.75 1.22 -1.95
N GLY A 29 8.05 0.36 -1.20
CA GLY A 29 7.02 -0.51 -1.75
C GLY A 29 5.88 0.27 -2.39
N LEU A 30 5.43 1.35 -1.74
CA LEU A 30 4.35 2.20 -2.22
C LEU A 30 4.73 2.90 -3.53
N ASP A 31 5.95 3.43 -3.62
CA ASP A 31 6.47 4.07 -4.84
C ASP A 31 6.58 3.10 -6.00
N LYS A 32 7.04 1.86 -5.75
CA LYS A 32 7.07 0.79 -6.75
C LYS A 32 5.68 0.55 -7.35
N TRP A 33 4.65 0.37 -6.51
CA TRP A 33 3.29 0.12 -6.99
C TRP A 33 2.66 1.34 -7.64
N LYS A 34 2.90 2.54 -7.10
CA LYS A 34 2.48 3.80 -7.70
C LYS A 34 3.02 3.94 -9.13
N ASN A 35 4.29 3.61 -9.34
CA ASN A 35 4.90 3.64 -10.67
C ASN A 35 4.31 2.57 -11.61
N LYS A 36 3.98 1.37 -11.10
CA LYS A 36 3.30 0.34 -11.91
C LYS A 36 1.89 0.76 -12.29
N LEU A 37 1.12 1.36 -11.39
CA LEU A 37 -0.21 1.91 -11.69
C LEU A 37 -0.14 2.99 -12.77
N LYS A 38 0.79 3.96 -12.65
CA LYS A 38 1.00 5.00 -13.68
C LYS A 38 1.31 4.43 -15.06
N LYS A 39 2.03 3.31 -15.15
CA LYS A 39 2.32 2.64 -16.43
C LYS A 39 1.03 2.14 -17.08
N PHE A 40 0.20 1.42 -16.32
CA PHE A 40 -1.10 0.96 -16.82
C PHE A 40 -2.01 2.12 -17.22
N GLU A 41 -2.06 3.18 -16.42
CA GLU A 41 -2.85 4.39 -16.73
C GLU A 41 -2.43 5.02 -18.06
N LYS A 42 -1.13 5.09 -18.31
CA LYS A 42 -0.57 5.61 -19.56
C LYS A 42 -0.86 4.68 -20.74
N GLU A 43 -0.70 3.37 -20.57
CA GLU A 43 -0.92 2.36 -21.61
C GLU A 43 -2.39 2.30 -22.05
N HIS A 44 -3.32 2.41 -21.10
CA HIS A 44 -4.76 2.25 -21.36
C HIS A 44 -5.53 3.57 -21.41
N LYS A 45 -4.87 4.71 -21.15
CA LYS A 45 -5.45 6.07 -21.18
C LYS A 45 -6.68 6.24 -20.28
N ILE A 46 -6.72 5.53 -19.16
CA ILE A 46 -7.75 5.67 -18.12
C ILE A 46 -7.07 5.70 -16.75
N SER A 47 -7.65 6.41 -15.79
CA SER A 47 -7.13 6.39 -14.41
C SER A 47 -7.38 5.04 -13.76
N THR A 48 -6.60 4.72 -12.72
CA THR A 48 -6.77 3.48 -11.95
C THR A 48 -8.17 3.41 -11.31
N GLU A 49 -8.74 4.53 -10.86
CA GLU A 49 -10.09 4.58 -10.28
C GLU A 49 -11.15 4.19 -11.31
N LYS A 50 -11.02 4.71 -12.55
CA LYS A 50 -11.92 4.35 -13.65
C LYS A 50 -11.75 2.89 -14.05
N PHE A 51 -10.51 2.41 -14.11
CA PHE A 51 -10.22 0.99 -14.34
C PHE A 51 -10.87 0.09 -13.28
N VAL A 52 -10.71 0.40 -11.98
CA VAL A 52 -11.28 -0.39 -10.88
C VAL A 52 -12.81 -0.46 -10.97
N SER A 53 -13.46 0.66 -11.28
CA SER A 53 -14.91 0.69 -11.51
C SER A 53 -15.34 -0.26 -12.63
N LYS A 54 -14.68 -0.16 -13.80
CA LYS A 54 -14.96 -1.04 -14.95
C LYS A 54 -14.69 -2.52 -14.66
N PHE A 55 -13.59 -2.82 -13.97
CA PHE A 55 -13.24 -4.19 -13.59
C PHE A 55 -14.32 -4.80 -12.71
N ASN A 56 -14.77 -4.06 -11.69
CA ASN A 56 -15.78 -4.53 -10.74
C ASN A 56 -17.17 -4.70 -11.38
N ASN A 57 -17.47 -3.92 -12.43
CA ASN A 57 -18.71 -4.04 -13.19
C ASN A 57 -18.67 -5.16 -14.25
N GLY A 58 -17.54 -5.86 -14.42
CA GLY A 58 -17.38 -6.88 -15.45
C GLY A 58 -17.32 -6.32 -16.88
N GLU A 59 -17.02 -5.02 -17.03
CA GLU A 59 -16.89 -4.35 -18.33
C GLU A 59 -15.55 -4.65 -19.03
N LEU A 60 -14.64 -5.33 -18.33
CA LEU A 60 -13.35 -5.77 -18.82
C LEU A 60 -13.42 -7.29 -18.99
N GLY A 61 -13.00 -7.81 -20.15
CA GLY A 61 -12.91 -9.25 -20.38
C GLY A 61 -11.81 -9.93 -19.55
N ASP A 62 -11.48 -11.17 -19.87
CA ASP A 62 -10.57 -11.99 -19.05
C ASP A 62 -9.08 -11.90 -19.41
N ASP A 63 -8.66 -10.78 -20.00
CA ASP A 63 -7.25 -10.56 -20.30
C ASP A 63 -6.45 -10.46 -18.98
N LYS A 64 -5.39 -11.25 -18.88
CA LYS A 64 -4.45 -11.30 -17.76
C LYS A 64 -4.03 -9.91 -17.26
N LYS A 65 -3.86 -8.94 -18.17
CA LYS A 65 -3.44 -7.57 -17.80
C LYS A 65 -4.39 -6.88 -16.83
N TRP A 66 -5.70 -7.16 -16.90
CA TRP A 66 -6.69 -6.57 -16.01
C TRP A 66 -6.53 -7.10 -14.59
N PHE A 67 -6.28 -8.41 -14.44
CA PHE A 67 -5.95 -8.99 -13.15
C PHE A 67 -4.64 -8.45 -12.59
N GLU A 68 -3.63 -8.25 -13.43
CA GLU A 68 -2.35 -7.66 -13.01
C GLU A 68 -2.50 -6.19 -12.54
N TRP A 69 -3.33 -5.40 -13.22
CA TRP A 69 -3.62 -4.02 -12.81
C TRP A 69 -4.43 -4.00 -11.51
N MET A 70 -5.46 -4.84 -11.37
CA MET A 70 -6.21 -4.97 -10.13
C MET A 70 -5.33 -5.42 -8.96
N PHE A 71 -4.41 -6.37 -9.20
CA PHE A 71 -3.42 -6.77 -8.20
C PHE A 71 -2.53 -5.61 -7.77
N ALA A 72 -2.01 -4.83 -8.73
CA ALA A 72 -1.18 -3.67 -8.43
C ALA A 72 -1.94 -2.61 -7.60
N TYR A 73 -3.22 -2.38 -7.89
CA TYR A 73 -4.07 -1.48 -7.12
C TYR A 73 -4.28 -1.97 -5.69
N LYS A 74 -4.62 -3.24 -5.50
CA LYS A 74 -4.80 -3.84 -4.17
C LYS A 74 -3.50 -3.80 -3.36
N ALA A 75 -2.37 -4.11 -3.98
CA ALA A 75 -1.06 -4.04 -3.33
C ALA A 75 -0.71 -2.61 -2.90
N TYR A 76 -0.94 -1.61 -3.78
CA TYR A 76 -0.75 -0.19 -3.45
C TYR A 76 -1.62 0.21 -2.25
N SER A 77 -2.91 -0.08 -2.29
CA SER A 77 -3.86 0.28 -1.23
C SER A 77 -3.50 -0.36 0.11
N HIS A 78 -3.14 -1.65 0.10
CA HIS A 78 -2.73 -2.36 1.31
C HIS A 78 -1.46 -1.78 1.94
N ILE A 79 -0.43 -1.48 1.13
CA ILE A 79 0.82 -0.88 1.62
C ILE A 79 0.56 0.54 2.14
N LYS A 80 -0.30 1.32 1.47
CA LYS A 80 -0.67 2.66 1.89
C LYS A 80 -1.35 2.65 3.26
N GLU A 81 -2.29 1.73 3.47
CA GLU A 81 -2.96 1.54 4.76
C GLU A 81 -1.97 1.18 5.86
N LYS A 82 -1.08 0.21 5.60
CA LYS A 82 -0.05 -0.19 6.56
C LYS A 82 0.93 0.95 6.89
N LEU A 83 1.33 1.73 5.89
CA LEU A 83 2.18 2.91 6.09
C LEU A 83 1.50 3.96 6.97
N ASN A 84 0.20 4.20 6.77
CA ASN A 84 -0.57 5.11 7.60
C ASN A 84 -0.65 4.63 9.05
N LEU A 85 -0.79 3.32 9.28
CA LEU A 85 -0.75 2.73 10.62
C LEU A 85 0.60 2.99 11.30
N VAL A 86 1.71 2.71 10.62
CA VAL A 86 3.07 2.94 11.15
C VAL A 86 3.27 4.42 11.50
N LYS A 87 2.89 5.33 10.61
CA LYS A 87 2.99 6.78 10.83
C LYS A 87 2.11 7.31 11.97
N GLY A 88 1.01 6.62 12.25
CA GLY A 88 0.11 6.95 13.35
C GLY A 88 0.62 6.51 14.73
N ILE A 89 1.65 5.68 14.80
CA ILE A 89 2.20 5.20 16.08
C ILE A 89 3.01 6.31 16.74
N THR A 90 2.53 6.74 17.90
CA THR A 90 3.23 7.68 18.79
C THR A 90 3.68 6.93 20.03
N ILE A 91 4.99 6.75 20.20
CA ILE A 91 5.60 6.00 21.32
C ILE A 91 6.63 6.82 22.06
#